data_AF-A0A2K4WJL5-F1
#
_entry.id   AF-A0A2K4WJL5-F1
#
_cell.length_a   1.000
_cell.length_b   1.000
_cell.length_c   1.000
_cell.angle_alpha   90.00
_cell.angle_beta   90.00
_cell.angle_gamma   90.00
#
_symmetry.space_group_name_H-M   'P 1'
#
loop_
_entity.id
_entity.type
_entity.pdbx_description
1 polymer ?
#
loop_
_entity_poly.entity_id
_entity_poly.type
_entity_poly.pdbx_seq_one_letter_code
_entity_poly.pdbx_strand_id
1 'polypeptide(L)'
;MDDRHDETAGSEPSSLTPRQTSFTVIGRTSADLNKVRQRRSLPHSDYQPTGIYVTKGEHLELSYYQDTAVKISAVIGVPELNTPIVIDLNVGFNAIDVPESGLLSFIYHEAGKSVLITIKGSFSDVPSFILGETSNAQWWHQMDQLQSAPVVMLTSERAIIVVRYESARIYITAPEKLMAYYDQVIRSQDDISAVLGGGGDGVGDRSQ
;
A
#
# COMPACT_ATOMS: atom_id res chain seq x y z
N MET A 1 49.11 23.66 -32.44
CA MET A 1 47.99 22.70 -32.52
C MET A 1 47.57 22.47 -31.09
N ASP A 2 46.35 22.87 -30.82
CA ASP A 2 45.77 23.19 -29.52
C ASP A 2 44.99 21.94 -29.07
N ASP A 3 45.43 21.26 -28.01
CA ASP A 3 44.70 20.15 -27.40
C ASP A 3 44.23 20.59 -26.01
N ARG A 4 43.04 21.20 -25.99
CA ARG A 4 42.16 21.18 -24.83
C ARG A 4 40.99 20.26 -25.17
N HIS A 5 40.63 19.37 -24.27
CA HIS A 5 39.35 19.42 -23.57
C HIS A 5 39.30 18.24 -22.59
N ASP A 6 39.36 18.60 -21.32
CA ASP A 6 38.86 17.84 -20.18
C ASP A 6 37.33 18.00 -20.18
N GLU A 7 36.55 16.93 -20.07
CA GLU A 7 35.15 17.00 -19.63
C GLU A 7 34.65 15.63 -19.14
N THR A 8 34.75 15.47 -17.82
CA THR A 8 33.70 14.99 -16.91
C THR A 8 32.74 13.89 -17.40
N ALA A 9 32.86 12.73 -16.77
CA ALA A 9 31.80 11.75 -16.66
C ALA A 9 30.59 12.36 -15.92
N GLY A 10 29.60 12.81 -16.69
CA GLY A 10 28.29 13.20 -16.16
C GLY A 10 27.53 11.96 -15.70
N SER A 11 27.31 11.83 -14.39
CA SER A 11 26.18 11.06 -13.88
C SER A 11 24.91 11.76 -14.34
N GLU A 12 24.10 11.09 -15.16
CA GLU A 12 22.85 11.66 -15.66
C GLU A 12 21.90 11.98 -14.50
N PRO A 13 21.34 13.20 -14.42
CA PRO A 13 20.36 13.54 -13.41
C PRO A 13 19.04 12.79 -13.70
N SER A 14 18.53 12.09 -12.68
CA SER A 14 17.16 11.59 -12.67
C SER A 14 16.19 12.73 -13.02
N SER A 15 15.28 12.48 -13.95
CA SER A 15 14.40 13.45 -14.60
C SER A 15 13.84 14.57 -13.70
N LEU A 16 14.00 15.82 -14.11
CA LEU A 16 13.62 17.06 -13.40
C LEU A 16 12.11 17.40 -13.40
N THR A 17 11.23 16.48 -13.82
CA THR A 17 9.77 16.72 -13.80
C THR A 17 9.13 15.96 -12.64
N PRO A 18 8.46 16.65 -11.70
CA PRO A 18 7.71 15.99 -10.63
C PRO A 18 6.68 15.02 -11.22
N ARG A 19 6.71 13.76 -10.80
CA ARG A 19 5.72 12.76 -11.20
C ARG A 19 4.40 13.11 -10.50
N GLN A 20 3.28 12.76 -11.12
CA GLN A 20 1.95 12.90 -10.53
C GLN A 20 1.12 11.66 -10.78
N THR A 21 0.42 11.19 -9.75
CA THR A 21 -0.53 10.08 -9.80
C THR A 21 -1.65 10.32 -8.79
N SER A 22 -2.64 9.43 -8.74
CA SER A 22 -3.70 9.48 -7.75
C SER A 22 -3.98 8.09 -7.18
N PHE A 23 -4.46 8.07 -5.94
CA PHE A 23 -4.79 6.84 -5.23
C PHE A 23 -6.12 7.01 -4.49
N THR A 24 -7.05 6.08 -4.70
CA THR A 24 -8.33 6.07 -4.01
C THR A 24 -8.18 5.34 -2.69
N VAL A 25 -8.29 6.07 -1.58
CA VAL A 25 -8.31 5.50 -0.23
C VAL A 25 -9.74 5.18 0.15
N ILE A 26 -10.01 3.92 0.51
CA ILE A 26 -11.31 3.47 0.96
C ILE A 26 -11.38 3.56 2.48
N GLY A 27 -12.39 4.24 2.99
CA GLY A 27 -12.61 4.34 4.43
C GLY A 27 -13.07 3.00 5.00
N ARG A 28 -12.42 2.57 6.09
CA ARG A 28 -12.67 1.30 6.78
C ARG A 28 -12.92 1.55 8.26
N THR A 29 -13.66 0.66 8.93
CA THR A 29 -13.69 0.69 10.40
C THR A 29 -12.29 0.40 10.93
N SER A 30 -11.81 1.18 11.90
CA SER A 30 -10.51 0.99 12.55
C SER A 30 -10.28 -0.47 12.97
N ALA A 31 -9.07 -0.97 12.72
CA ALA A 31 -8.68 -2.31 13.07
C ALA A 31 -8.74 -2.59 14.57
N ASP A 32 -8.50 -1.60 15.44
CA ASP A 32 -8.62 -1.74 16.89
C ASP A 32 -10.08 -1.89 17.33
N LEU A 33 -11.00 -1.14 16.73
CA LEU A 33 -12.43 -1.31 16.96
C LEU A 33 -12.90 -2.69 16.50
N ASN A 34 -12.42 -3.14 15.33
CA ASN A 34 -12.71 -4.48 14.82
C ASN A 34 -12.14 -5.57 15.72
N LYS A 35 -10.91 -5.40 16.24
CA LYS A 35 -10.29 -6.32 17.21
C LYS A 35 -11.17 -6.52 18.43
N VAL A 36 -11.66 -5.43 19.03
CA VAL A 36 -12.55 -5.48 20.20
C VAL A 36 -13.87 -6.17 19.84
N ARG A 37 -14.51 -5.78 18.73
CA ARG A 37 -15.78 -6.35 18.27
C ARG A 37 -15.67 -7.86 17.98
N GLN A 38 -14.59 -8.29 17.35
CA GLN A 38 -14.33 -9.67 16.95
C GLN A 38 -13.62 -10.49 18.04
N ARG A 39 -13.32 -9.88 19.21
CA ARG A 39 -12.59 -10.51 20.33
C ARG A 39 -11.26 -11.15 19.91
N ARG A 40 -10.53 -10.49 19.01
CA ARG A 40 -9.21 -10.95 18.55
C ARG A 40 -8.09 -10.50 19.49
N SER A 41 -7.04 -11.31 19.59
CA SER A 41 -5.85 -10.97 20.38
C SER A 41 -5.03 -9.84 19.73
N LEU A 42 -5.04 -9.74 18.39
CA LEU A 42 -4.33 -8.74 17.60
C LEU A 42 -5.27 -8.09 16.56
N PRO A 43 -5.08 -6.79 16.26
CA PRO A 43 -5.83 -6.10 15.21
C PRO A 43 -5.35 -6.53 13.82
N HIS A 44 -6.20 -6.32 12.82
CA HIS A 44 -5.79 -6.38 11.40
C HIS A 44 -4.97 -5.12 11.01
N SER A 45 -4.48 -5.07 9.78
CA SER A 45 -3.84 -3.87 9.27
C SER A 45 -4.88 -2.83 8.81
N ASP A 46 -4.67 -1.58 9.19
CA ASP A 46 -5.41 -0.42 8.67
C ASP A 46 -4.81 0.14 7.37
N TYR A 47 -3.66 -0.38 6.93
CA TYR A 47 -2.88 0.24 5.87
C TYR A 47 -3.45 -0.11 4.50
N GLN A 48 -3.49 0.90 3.64
CA GLN A 48 -3.78 0.77 2.21
C GLN A 48 -2.54 1.18 1.42
N PRO A 49 -1.66 0.22 1.08
CA PRO A 49 -0.42 0.52 0.38
C PRO A 49 -0.67 0.89 -1.08
N THR A 50 0.16 1.80 -1.60
CA THR A 50 -0.07 2.46 -2.90
C THR A 50 0.75 1.87 -4.05
N GLY A 51 1.75 1.03 -3.75
CA GLY A 51 2.78 0.65 -4.73
C GLY A 51 3.85 1.74 -4.98
N ILE A 52 3.80 2.84 -4.24
CA ILE A 52 4.76 3.95 -4.34
C ILE A 52 5.77 3.88 -3.21
N TYR A 53 7.05 3.98 -3.55
CA TYR A 53 8.16 4.11 -2.61
C TYR A 53 8.71 5.53 -2.64
N VAL A 54 8.85 6.14 -1.46
CA VAL A 54 9.41 7.48 -1.28
C VAL A 54 10.78 7.39 -0.60
N THR A 55 11.70 8.27 -0.99
CA THR A 55 13.06 8.31 -0.44
C THR A 55 13.22 9.46 0.54
N LYS A 56 13.90 9.20 1.66
CA LYS A 56 14.24 10.22 2.65
C LYS A 56 14.86 11.47 2.00
N GLY A 57 14.35 12.63 2.37
CA GLY A 57 14.80 13.94 1.87
C GLY A 57 14.18 14.37 0.55
N GLU A 58 13.40 13.52 -0.12
CA GLU A 58 12.59 13.95 -1.27
C GLU A 58 11.38 14.77 -0.84
N HIS A 59 10.87 15.59 -1.75
CA HIS A 59 9.64 16.36 -1.53
C HIS A 59 8.43 15.62 -2.09
N LEU A 60 7.41 15.47 -1.26
CA LEU A 60 6.14 14.83 -1.59
C LEU A 60 4.98 15.81 -1.32
N GLU A 61 4.16 16.02 -2.33
CA GLU A 61 2.93 16.79 -2.28
C GLU A 61 1.74 15.83 -2.28
N LEU A 62 0.92 15.89 -1.23
CA LEU A 62 -0.31 15.13 -1.10
C LEU A 62 -1.50 16.08 -1.03
N SER A 63 -2.56 15.81 -1.78
CA SER A 63 -3.78 16.60 -1.66
C SER A 63 -5.07 15.82 -1.82
N TYR A 64 -6.08 16.23 -1.06
CA TYR A 64 -7.45 15.75 -1.16
C TYR A 64 -8.41 16.88 -0.76
N TYR A 65 -9.60 16.93 -1.36
CA TYR A 65 -10.53 18.08 -1.20
C TYR A 65 -11.92 17.68 -0.70
N GLN A 66 -12.05 16.47 -0.18
CA GLN A 66 -13.30 16.00 0.37
C GLN A 66 -13.41 16.40 1.84
N ASP A 67 -14.56 16.98 2.20
CA ASP A 67 -14.90 17.26 3.58
C ASP A 67 -15.17 15.93 4.30
N THR A 68 -14.41 15.66 5.35
CA THR A 68 -14.50 14.46 6.18
C THR A 68 -14.33 14.88 7.64
N ALA A 69 -15.15 14.30 8.51
CA ALA A 69 -15.04 14.50 9.94
C ALA A 69 -13.89 13.67 10.55
N VAL A 70 -13.30 12.75 9.78
CA VAL A 70 -12.27 11.80 10.21
C VAL A 70 -10.95 12.14 9.53
N LYS A 71 -9.86 12.07 10.30
CA LYS A 71 -8.52 12.29 9.75
C LYS A 71 -8.14 11.18 8.77
N ILE A 72 -7.47 11.59 7.69
CA ILE A 72 -6.75 10.69 6.79
C ILE A 72 -5.27 10.84 7.11
N SER A 73 -4.55 9.73 7.25
CA SER A 73 -3.12 9.75 7.55
C SER A 73 -2.34 9.08 6.43
N ALA A 74 -1.23 9.69 6.03
CA ALA A 74 -0.21 9.03 5.22
C ALA A 74 0.72 8.24 6.15
N VAL A 75 1.14 7.05 5.71
CA VAL A 75 2.09 6.22 6.42
C VAL A 75 3.25 5.92 5.50
N ILE A 76 4.47 6.14 5.99
CA ILE A 76 5.70 5.85 5.26
C ILE A 76 6.43 4.73 5.98
N GLY A 77 6.59 3.60 5.28
CA GLY A 77 7.23 2.40 5.80
C GLY A 77 6.24 1.30 6.16
N VAL A 78 6.75 0.09 6.30
CA VAL A 78 5.97 -1.10 6.67
C VAL A 78 6.50 -1.65 7.99
N PRO A 79 5.63 -1.99 8.97
CA PRO A 79 6.05 -2.67 10.18
C PRO A 79 6.92 -3.89 9.86
N GLU A 80 7.84 -4.25 10.75
CA GLU A 80 8.83 -5.34 10.59
C GLU A 80 9.95 -5.08 9.57
N LEU A 81 9.70 -4.29 8.51
CA LEU A 81 10.74 -3.85 7.57
C LEU A 81 11.39 -2.53 8.01
N ASN A 82 10.60 -1.66 8.62
CA ASN A 82 10.94 -0.30 9.05
C ASN A 82 10.23 0.05 10.37
N THR A 83 10.54 1.23 10.92
CA THR A 83 9.68 1.92 11.90
C THR A 83 8.77 2.88 11.13
N PRO A 84 7.47 2.58 10.95
CA PRO A 84 6.61 3.42 10.12
C PRO A 84 6.39 4.80 10.74
N ILE A 85 6.35 5.81 9.88
CA ILE A 85 6.04 7.19 10.27
C ILE A 85 4.63 7.51 9.80
N VAL A 86 3.77 7.94 10.72
CA VAL A 86 2.38 8.33 10.45
C VAL A 86 2.29 9.85 10.44
N ILE A 87 1.70 10.40 9.39
CA ILE A 87 1.54 11.83 9.17
C ILE A 87 0.06 12.10 8.93
N ASP A 88 -0.58 12.85 9.83
CA ASP A 88 -1.95 13.31 9.62
C ASP A 88 -2.01 14.34 8.50
N LEU A 89 -2.91 14.14 7.55
CA LEU A 89 -3.13 15.06 6.44
C LEU A 89 -4.22 16.07 6.79
N ASN A 90 -4.04 17.30 6.33
CA ASN A 90 -5.07 18.32 6.32
C ASN A 90 -5.86 18.24 5.01
N VAL A 91 -7.13 18.63 5.04
CA VAL A 91 -7.91 18.86 3.82
C VAL A 91 -7.20 19.93 2.99
N GLY A 92 -7.08 19.68 1.69
CA GLY A 92 -6.34 20.53 0.76
C GLY A 92 -4.92 20.02 0.53
N PHE A 93 -3.96 20.94 0.49
CA PHE A 93 -2.58 20.67 0.12
C PHE A 93 -1.69 20.37 1.34
N ASN A 94 -0.86 19.34 1.24
CA ASN A 94 0.13 18.95 2.24
C ASN A 94 1.49 18.77 1.55
N ALA A 95 2.48 19.58 1.93
CA ALA A 95 3.87 19.40 1.52
C ALA A 95 4.62 18.66 2.61
N ILE A 96 5.31 17.59 2.24
CA ILE A 96 6.02 16.70 3.15
C ILE A 96 7.45 16.56 2.66
N ASP A 97 8.40 16.93 3.52
CA ASP A 97 9.79 16.49 3.39
C ASP A 97 9.86 15.06 3.93
N VAL A 98 10.15 14.09 3.05
CA VAL A 98 10.07 12.67 3.39
C VAL A 98 11.04 12.37 4.53
N PRO A 99 10.54 12.02 5.73
CA PRO A 99 11.39 11.91 6.92
C PRO A 99 12.24 10.63 6.92
N GLU A 100 11.72 9.56 6.32
CA GLU A 100 12.39 8.27 6.16
C GLU A 100 11.96 7.59 4.85
N SER A 101 12.81 6.74 4.30
CA SER A 101 12.48 5.98 3.08
C SER A 101 11.53 4.84 3.38
N GLY A 102 10.50 4.65 2.55
CA GLY A 102 9.52 3.60 2.77
C GLY A 102 8.39 3.54 1.75
N LEU A 103 7.60 2.46 1.83
CA LEU A 103 6.37 2.33 1.05
C LEU A 103 5.33 3.31 1.58
N LEU A 104 4.74 4.09 0.69
CA LEU A 104 3.63 4.99 1.01
C LEU A 104 2.32 4.19 1.11
N SER A 105 1.63 4.34 2.22
CA SER A 105 0.30 3.80 2.48
C SER A 105 -0.62 4.88 3.04
N PHE A 106 -1.92 4.62 3.05
CA PHE A 106 -2.89 5.50 3.69
C PHE A 106 -3.75 4.76 4.72
N ILE A 107 -4.22 5.52 5.70
CA ILE A 107 -5.23 5.10 6.67
C ILE A 107 -6.40 6.07 6.56
N TYR A 108 -7.62 5.52 6.51
CA TYR A 108 -8.86 6.31 6.53
C TYR A 108 -9.93 5.54 7.30
N HIS A 109 -10.37 6.09 8.43
CA HIS A 109 -11.26 5.39 9.36
C HIS A 109 -12.75 5.74 9.22
N GLU A 110 -13.18 6.23 8.05
CA GLU A 110 -14.60 6.54 7.79
C GLU A 110 -15.26 5.48 6.89
N ALA A 111 -15.77 4.41 7.51
CA ALA A 111 -16.36 3.28 6.80
C ALA A 111 -17.44 3.71 5.78
N GLY A 112 -17.37 3.15 4.57
CA GLY A 112 -18.34 3.42 3.50
C GLY A 112 -18.11 4.72 2.72
N LYS A 113 -17.02 5.44 3.03
CA LYS A 113 -16.53 6.55 2.22
C LYS A 113 -15.31 6.14 1.43
N SER A 114 -14.98 6.93 0.42
CA SER A 114 -13.69 6.87 -0.27
C SER A 114 -13.26 8.29 -0.59
N VAL A 115 -11.95 8.50 -0.74
CA VAL A 115 -11.35 9.78 -1.09
C VAL A 115 -10.25 9.55 -2.11
N LEU A 116 -10.18 10.42 -3.12
CA LEU A 116 -9.09 10.40 -4.09
C LEU A 116 -7.97 11.34 -3.61
N ILE A 117 -6.80 10.78 -3.35
CA ILE A 117 -5.60 11.54 -2.98
C ILE A 117 -4.75 11.72 -4.23
N THR A 118 -4.40 12.95 -4.55
CA THR A 118 -3.39 13.26 -5.57
C THR A 118 -2.01 13.22 -4.91
N ILE A 119 -1.08 12.52 -5.56
CA ILE A 119 0.29 12.31 -5.10
C ILE A 119 1.20 12.91 -6.16
N LYS A 120 2.04 13.86 -5.78
CA LYS A 120 2.97 14.55 -6.69
C LYS A 120 4.34 14.71 -6.04
N GLY A 121 5.41 14.59 -6.83
CA GLY A 121 6.77 14.76 -6.32
C GLY A 121 7.74 13.75 -6.92
N SER A 122 8.82 13.50 -6.19
CA SER A 122 9.79 12.44 -6.52
C SER A 122 9.41 11.16 -5.78
N PHE A 123 9.17 10.10 -6.54
CA PHE A 123 8.86 8.77 -6.01
C PHE A 123 9.10 7.70 -7.07
N SER A 124 9.31 6.46 -6.62
CA SER A 124 9.50 5.28 -7.46
C SER A 124 8.35 4.30 -7.31
N ASP A 125 8.04 3.55 -8.36
CA ASP A 125 7.09 2.44 -8.25
C ASP A 125 7.81 1.18 -7.76
N VAL A 126 7.06 0.30 -7.08
CA VAL A 126 7.55 -1.03 -6.71
C VAL A 126 6.83 -2.11 -7.52
N PRO A 127 7.47 -3.27 -7.80
CA PRO A 127 6.77 -4.41 -8.36
C PRO A 127 5.56 -4.77 -7.51
N SER A 128 4.42 -4.88 -8.16
CA SER A 128 3.15 -5.18 -7.52
C SER A 128 2.42 -6.32 -8.22
N PHE A 129 1.88 -7.24 -7.42
CA PHE A 129 1.02 -8.32 -7.87
C PHE A 129 -0.34 -8.21 -7.18
N ILE A 130 -1.40 -8.04 -7.96
CA ILE A 130 -2.78 -8.04 -7.46
C ILE A 130 -3.47 -9.31 -7.97
N LEU A 131 -3.93 -10.16 -7.04
CA LEU A 131 -4.61 -11.40 -7.38
C LEU A 131 -5.85 -11.14 -8.24
N GLY A 132 -5.90 -11.77 -9.42
CA GLY A 132 -7.00 -11.60 -10.38
C GLY A 132 -6.81 -10.45 -11.39
N GLU A 133 -5.85 -9.54 -11.16
CA GLU A 133 -5.55 -8.44 -12.08
C GLU A 133 -4.16 -8.57 -12.72
N THR A 134 -3.15 -8.98 -11.96
CA THR A 134 -1.77 -9.14 -12.45
C THR A 134 -1.52 -10.58 -12.88
N SER A 135 -1.08 -10.79 -14.12
CA SER A 135 -0.61 -12.10 -14.58
C SER A 135 0.82 -12.39 -14.12
N ASN A 136 1.19 -13.67 -14.04
CA ASN A 136 2.57 -14.07 -13.70
C ASN A 136 3.62 -13.48 -14.66
N ALA A 137 3.28 -13.31 -15.94
CA ALA A 137 4.18 -12.69 -16.93
C ALA A 137 4.39 -11.19 -16.66
N GLN A 138 3.31 -10.46 -16.35
CA GLN A 138 3.40 -9.04 -15.97
C GLN A 138 4.18 -8.85 -14.67
N TRP A 139 4.02 -9.76 -13.71
CA TRP A 139 4.82 -9.77 -12.49
C TRP A 139 6.31 -9.87 -12.79
N TRP A 140 6.74 -10.88 -13.55
CA TRP A 140 8.16 -11.06 -13.87
C TRP A 140 8.72 -9.90 -14.68
N HIS A 141 7.92 -9.36 -15.60
CA HIS A 141 8.30 -8.15 -16.33
C HIS A 141 8.51 -6.95 -15.39
N GLN A 142 7.61 -6.72 -14.41
CA GLN A 142 7.80 -5.68 -13.41
C GLN A 142 9.05 -5.92 -12.55
N MET A 143 9.28 -7.17 -12.13
CA MET A 143 10.48 -7.54 -11.38
C MET A 143 11.74 -7.20 -12.18
N ASP A 144 11.80 -7.55 -13.46
CA ASP A 144 12.96 -7.27 -14.31
C ASP A 144 13.14 -5.79 -14.65
N GLN A 145 12.07 -5.00 -14.68
CA GLN A 145 12.14 -3.56 -14.95
C GLN A 145 12.53 -2.74 -13.71
N LEU A 146 12.02 -3.10 -12.53
CA LEU A 146 12.14 -2.33 -11.30
C LEU A 146 13.16 -2.96 -10.34
N GLN A 147 14.35 -3.31 -10.85
CA GLN A 147 15.38 -4.03 -10.08
C GLN A 147 15.95 -3.23 -8.90
N SER A 148 15.83 -1.90 -8.94
CA SER A 148 16.26 -1.01 -7.85
C SER A 148 15.21 -0.86 -6.74
N ALA A 149 14.01 -1.43 -6.89
CA ALA A 149 12.95 -1.31 -5.91
C ALA A 149 13.38 -1.98 -4.58
N PRO A 150 13.25 -1.31 -3.42
CA PRO A 150 13.68 -1.90 -2.14
C PRO A 150 12.76 -3.03 -1.64
N VAL A 151 11.50 -2.98 -2.05
CA VAL A 151 10.43 -3.91 -1.64
C VAL A 151 9.57 -4.27 -2.83
N VAL A 152 8.75 -5.31 -2.67
CA VAL A 152 7.67 -5.65 -3.58
C VAL A 152 6.39 -5.84 -2.79
N MET A 153 5.26 -5.72 -3.48
CA MET A 153 3.94 -5.81 -2.88
C MET A 153 3.11 -6.91 -3.57
N LEU A 154 2.44 -7.74 -2.79
CA LEU A 154 1.45 -8.69 -3.27
C LEU A 154 0.15 -8.49 -2.50
N THR A 155 -0.97 -8.37 -3.21
CA THR A 155 -2.28 -8.10 -2.62
C THR A 155 -3.34 -9.06 -3.15
N SER A 156 -4.28 -9.40 -2.28
CA SER A 156 -5.55 -10.03 -2.61
C SER A 156 -6.67 -9.25 -1.94
N GLU A 157 -7.91 -9.75 -2.01
CA GLU A 157 -9.04 -9.16 -1.29
C GLU A 157 -8.78 -9.11 0.23
N ARG A 158 -8.14 -10.15 0.79
CA ARG A 158 -7.97 -10.34 2.24
C ARG A 158 -6.53 -10.20 2.74
N ALA A 159 -5.54 -10.26 1.87
CA ALA A 159 -4.13 -10.29 2.24
C ALA A 159 -3.33 -9.16 1.58
N ILE A 160 -2.37 -8.63 2.35
CA ILE A 160 -1.33 -7.74 1.86
C ILE A 160 -0.01 -8.31 2.36
N ILE A 161 0.92 -8.54 1.43
CA ILE A 161 2.27 -9.01 1.71
C ILE A 161 3.24 -8.00 1.13
N VAL A 162 4.11 -7.46 1.97
CA VAL A 162 5.23 -6.61 1.54
C VAL A 162 6.52 -7.26 2.03
N VAL A 163 7.44 -7.50 1.10
CA VAL A 163 8.74 -8.14 1.40
C VAL A 163 9.85 -7.43 0.65
N ARG A 164 11.10 -7.64 1.07
CA ARG A 164 12.28 -7.11 0.36
C ARG A 164 12.35 -7.71 -1.04
N TYR A 165 12.71 -6.89 -2.03
CA TYR A 165 12.78 -7.28 -3.43
C TYR A 165 13.70 -8.49 -3.65
N GLU A 166 14.89 -8.49 -3.06
CA GLU A 166 15.85 -9.60 -3.16
C GLU A 166 15.26 -10.93 -2.68
N SER A 167 14.55 -10.91 -1.55
CA SER A 167 13.88 -12.10 -1.03
C SER A 167 12.77 -12.57 -1.97
N ALA A 168 11.95 -11.65 -2.47
CA ALA A 168 10.88 -11.98 -3.40
C ALA A 168 11.40 -12.64 -4.69
N ARG A 169 12.48 -12.09 -5.25
CA ARG A 169 13.09 -12.61 -6.48
C ARG A 169 13.57 -14.06 -6.33
N ILE A 170 14.03 -14.45 -5.16
CA ILE A 170 14.51 -15.81 -4.87
C ILE A 170 13.36 -16.76 -4.55
N TYR A 171 12.42 -16.34 -3.71
CA TYR A 171 11.45 -17.25 -3.09
C TYR A 171 10.05 -17.23 -3.71
N ILE A 172 9.66 -16.18 -4.44
CA ILE A 172 8.32 -16.05 -5.03
C ILE A 172 8.37 -16.52 -6.48
N THR A 173 8.08 -17.80 -6.70
CA THR A 173 8.06 -18.41 -8.05
C THR A 173 6.67 -18.42 -8.70
N ALA A 174 5.61 -18.42 -7.89
CA ALA A 174 4.22 -18.47 -8.33
C ALA A 174 3.33 -17.55 -7.48
N PRO A 175 3.37 -16.22 -7.72
CA PRO A 175 2.67 -15.23 -6.89
C PRO A 175 1.14 -15.44 -6.89
N GLU A 176 0.57 -15.88 -8.01
CA GLU A 176 -0.86 -16.20 -8.11
C GLU A 176 -1.28 -17.31 -7.15
N LYS A 177 -0.54 -18.43 -7.14
CA LYS A 177 -0.82 -19.56 -6.23
C LYS A 177 -0.62 -19.15 -4.77
N LEU A 178 0.43 -18.37 -4.50
CA LEU A 178 0.74 -17.87 -3.16
C LEU A 178 -0.42 -17.01 -2.63
N MET A 179 -0.87 -16.02 -3.40
CA MET A 179 -1.92 -15.11 -2.96
C MET A 179 -3.29 -15.78 -2.89
N ALA A 180 -3.61 -16.70 -3.80
CA ALA A 180 -4.83 -17.51 -3.70
C ALA A 180 -4.85 -18.35 -2.42
N TYR A 181 -3.70 -18.90 -2.01
CA TYR A 181 -3.58 -19.66 -0.77
C TYR A 181 -3.81 -18.77 0.47
N TYR A 182 -3.18 -17.59 0.54
CA TYR A 182 -3.41 -16.65 1.64
C TYR A 182 -4.87 -16.21 1.74
N ASP A 183 -5.50 -15.90 0.61
CA ASP A 183 -6.91 -15.49 0.59
C ASP A 183 -7.82 -16.60 1.12
N GLN A 184 -7.57 -17.86 0.72
CA GLN A 184 -8.31 -19.03 1.18
C GLN A 184 -8.11 -19.30 2.68
N VAL A 185 -6.88 -19.19 3.18
CA VAL A 185 -6.57 -19.42 4.60
C VAL A 185 -7.26 -18.36 5.46
N ILE A 186 -7.18 -17.08 5.09
CA ILE A 186 -7.84 -16.01 5.84
C ILE A 186 -9.35 -16.18 5.82
N ARG A 187 -9.93 -16.47 4.65
CA ARG A 187 -11.37 -16.76 4.54
C ARG A 187 -11.79 -17.91 5.46
N SER A 188 -11.02 -18.99 5.49
CA SER A 188 -11.31 -20.15 6.33
C SER A 188 -11.24 -19.81 7.82
N GLN A 189 -10.31 -18.93 8.23
CA GLN A 189 -10.24 -18.42 9.60
C GLN A 189 -11.46 -17.56 9.95
N ASP A 190 -11.91 -16.71 9.04
CA ASP A 190 -13.09 -15.86 9.23
C ASP A 190 -14.37 -16.71 9.35
N ASP A 191 -14.51 -17.74 8.52
CA ASP A 191 -15.62 -18.69 8.56
C ASP A 191 -15.66 -19.46 9.89
N ILE A 192 -14.51 -19.99 10.35
CA ILE A 192 -14.40 -20.69 11.65
C ILE A 192 -14.71 -19.75 12.82
N SER A 193 -14.30 -18.48 12.71
CA SER A 193 -14.50 -17.48 13.77
C SER A 193 -15.91 -16.90 13.80
N ALA A 194 -16.81 -17.34 12.90
CA ALA A 194 -18.15 -16.79 12.69
C ALA A 194 -18.14 -15.26 12.46
N VAL A 195 -17.04 -14.72 11.93
CA VAL A 195 -16.95 -13.31 11.50
C VAL A 195 -17.54 -13.21 10.10
N LEU A 196 -18.76 -13.69 9.92
CA LEU A 196 -19.49 -13.47 8.68
C LEU A 196 -19.99 -12.02 8.72
N GLY A 197 -19.70 -11.26 7.66
CA GLY A 197 -20.12 -9.87 7.47
C GLY A 197 -21.64 -9.67 7.34
N GLY A 198 -22.46 -10.58 7.87
CA GLY A 198 -23.91 -10.51 7.87
C GLY A 198 -24.44 -10.39 9.30
N GLY A 199 -24.81 -9.18 9.69
CA GLY A 199 -25.88 -9.01 10.67
C GLY A 199 -27.18 -9.46 10.02
N GLY A 200 -27.46 -10.76 10.08
CA GLY A 200 -28.68 -11.37 9.59
C GLY A 200 -28.83 -12.70 10.28
N ASP A 201 -29.68 -12.75 11.31
CA ASP A 201 -30.84 -13.64 11.27
C ASP A 201 -31.72 -13.48 12.51
N GLY A 202 -33.01 -13.38 12.22
CA GLY A 202 -34.08 -13.35 13.20
C GLY A 202 -35.47 -13.45 12.60
N VAL A 203 -35.64 -13.99 11.38
CA VAL A 203 -36.95 -14.51 10.96
C VAL A 203 -37.04 -15.93 11.49
N GLY A 204 -37.59 -16.04 12.70
CA GLY A 204 -38.05 -17.32 13.23
C GLY A 204 -39.33 -17.73 12.49
N ASP A 205 -39.19 -18.58 11.49
CA ASP A 205 -40.27 -19.47 11.07
C ASP A 205 -40.48 -20.51 12.20
N ARG A 206 -41.65 -20.44 12.83
CA ARG A 206 -42.20 -21.54 13.63
C ARG A 206 -43.59 -21.81 13.11
N SER A 207 -43.71 -22.87 12.32
CA SER A 207 -44.96 -23.55 12.03
C SER A 207 -45.49 -24.21 13.32
N GLN A 208 -46.70 -23.85 13.74
CA GLN A 208 -47.81 -24.73 14.14
C GLN A 208 -49.12 -23.96 14.03
#